data_AF-A0A1M7FT31-F1
#
_entry.id   AF-A0A1M7FT31-F1
#
_cell.length_a   1.000
_cell.length_b   1.000
_cell.length_c   1.000
_cell.angle_alpha   90.00
_cell.angle_beta   90.00
_cell.angle_gamma   90.00
#
_symmetry.space_group_name_H-M   'P 1'
#
loop_
_entity.id
_entity.type
_entity.pdbx_description
1 polymer ?
#
loop_
_entity_poly.entity_id
_entity_poly.type
_entity_poly.pdbx_seq_one_letter_code
_entity_poly.pdbx_strand_id
1 'polypeptide(L)'
;MPHYPEGTVRALLESDHVTPATRTALESRLAAPAHYEAQFFDADTYALLRAVAARLFPQPDRAEPIELAPAIDQRLLAGRADGWRYDAMPPDREAYRLGLGGINQTAEALFHQSFVSLPAADQDAVVQALADGQAQSTNWAEVSQKYFFEELLAELTELYYAHPLAQEEIGYVGMADQPGWQRLGLNEREDREPPEQLSNGVAE
;
A
#
# COMPACT_ATOMS: atom_id res chain seq x y z
N MET A 1 14.35 15.18 7.50
CA MET A 1 14.04 14.73 6.13
C MET A 1 13.60 15.94 5.31
N PRO A 2 13.78 15.90 3.98
CA PRO A 2 13.15 16.84 3.08
C PRO A 2 11.65 16.90 3.36
N HIS A 3 11.05 18.09 3.36
CA HIS A 3 9.60 18.24 3.49
C HIS A 3 9.08 18.95 2.24
N TYR A 4 8.05 18.39 1.62
CA TYR A 4 7.35 19.01 0.51
C TYR A 4 6.00 19.53 1.02
N PRO A 5 5.70 20.84 0.91
CA PRO A 5 4.46 21.38 1.42
C PRO A 5 3.24 20.69 0.81
N GLU A 6 2.19 20.53 1.62
CA GLU A 6 0.91 20.04 1.14
C GLU A 6 0.40 20.88 -0.04
N GLY A 7 -0.15 20.21 -1.04
CA GLY A 7 -0.64 20.80 -2.27
C GLY A 7 0.42 21.00 -3.35
N THR A 8 1.73 20.90 -3.05
CA THR A 8 2.76 21.21 -4.04
C THR A 8 2.81 20.19 -5.19
N VAL A 9 2.75 18.90 -4.87
CA VAL A 9 2.72 17.85 -5.90
C VAL A 9 1.34 17.76 -6.52
N ARG A 10 0.27 17.88 -5.70
CA ARG A 10 -1.10 17.83 -6.22
C ARG A 10 -1.45 19.03 -7.12
N ALA A 11 -0.82 20.19 -6.95
CA ALA A 11 -1.01 21.32 -7.86
C ALA A 11 -0.61 21.00 -9.31
N LEU A 12 0.30 20.03 -9.53
CA LEU A 12 0.64 19.57 -10.88
C LEU A 12 -0.52 18.87 -11.56
N LEU A 13 -1.41 18.21 -10.80
CA LEU A 13 -2.60 17.57 -11.36
C LEU A 13 -3.46 18.56 -12.13
N GLU A 14 -3.52 19.83 -11.72
CA GLU A 14 -4.32 20.85 -12.38
C GLU A 14 -3.66 21.43 -13.64
N SER A 15 -2.34 21.24 -13.79
CA SER A 15 -1.55 21.85 -14.86
C SER A 15 -1.61 21.08 -16.19
N ASP A 16 -1.19 21.74 -17.27
CA ASP A 16 -1.03 21.11 -18.59
C ASP A 16 0.10 20.07 -18.62
N HIS A 17 0.85 19.91 -17.53
CA HIS A 17 1.97 18.97 -17.45
C HIS A 17 1.56 17.51 -17.25
N VAL A 18 0.28 17.24 -16.99
CA VAL A 18 -0.25 15.90 -16.75
C VAL A 18 -1.22 15.55 -17.87
N THR A 19 -0.97 14.43 -18.56
CA THR A 19 -1.86 13.94 -19.61
C THR A 19 -3.25 13.63 -19.07
N PRO A 20 -4.30 13.69 -19.91
CA PRO A 20 -5.66 13.36 -19.46
C PRO A 20 -5.78 11.97 -18.83
N ALA A 21 -5.08 10.97 -19.36
CA ALA A 21 -5.12 9.60 -18.83
C ALA A 21 -4.53 9.51 -17.42
N THR A 22 -3.34 10.10 -17.20
CA THR A 22 -2.68 10.13 -15.89
C THR A 22 -3.50 10.94 -14.89
N ARG A 23 -4.04 12.09 -15.31
CA ARG A 23 -4.92 12.92 -14.49
C ARG A 23 -6.16 12.15 -14.03
N THR A 24 -6.90 11.53 -14.95
CA THR A 24 -8.07 10.72 -14.62
C THR A 24 -7.74 9.61 -13.61
N ALA A 25 -6.61 8.91 -13.77
CA ALA A 25 -6.23 7.84 -12.85
C ALA A 25 -5.93 8.36 -11.43
N LEU A 26 -5.26 9.52 -11.31
CA LEU A 26 -4.89 10.11 -10.02
C LEU A 26 -6.06 10.80 -9.33
N GLU A 27 -6.90 11.53 -10.08
CA GLU A 27 -8.16 12.10 -9.58
C GLU A 27 -9.12 11.01 -9.08
N SER A 28 -9.20 9.87 -9.79
CA SER A 28 -10.03 8.74 -9.35
C SER A 28 -9.59 8.16 -8.01
N ARG A 29 -8.28 8.17 -7.71
CA ARG A 29 -7.75 7.75 -6.41
C ARG A 29 -8.09 8.77 -5.31
N LEU A 30 -7.92 10.06 -5.60
CA LEU A 30 -8.26 11.14 -4.67
C LEU A 30 -9.77 11.21 -4.34
N ALA A 31 -10.62 10.91 -5.32
CA ALA A 31 -12.07 10.92 -5.18
C ALA A 31 -12.64 9.57 -4.70
N ALA A 32 -11.80 8.57 -4.41
CA ALA A 32 -12.25 7.28 -3.92
C ALA A 32 -13.01 7.46 -2.59
N PRO A 33 -14.15 6.76 -2.40
CA PRO A 33 -14.95 6.94 -1.20
C PRO A 33 -14.20 6.43 0.04
N ALA A 34 -14.31 7.17 1.14
CA ALA A 34 -13.76 6.77 2.43
C ALA A 34 -14.35 5.44 2.95
N HIS A 35 -15.59 5.13 2.53
CA HIS A 35 -16.26 3.88 2.83
C HIS A 35 -16.35 3.01 1.58
N TYR A 36 -15.80 1.81 1.66
CA TYR A 36 -15.87 0.79 0.61
C TYR A 36 -16.52 -0.48 1.16
N GLU A 37 -17.51 -1.00 0.44
CA GLU A 37 -18.12 -2.30 0.71
C GLU A 37 -17.41 -3.36 -0.13
N ALA A 38 -16.79 -4.33 0.54
CA ALA A 38 -16.05 -5.42 -0.12
C ALA A 38 -16.97 -6.29 -0.98
N GLN A 39 -16.46 -6.69 -2.14
CA GLN A 39 -17.21 -7.46 -3.11
C GLN A 39 -16.54 -8.80 -3.43
N PHE A 40 -15.21 -8.92 -3.25
CA PHE A 40 -14.50 -10.18 -3.39
C PHE A 40 -14.41 -10.97 -2.09
N PHE A 41 -14.03 -10.30 -1.00
CA PHE A 41 -13.98 -10.87 0.33
C PHE A 41 -15.32 -10.73 1.06
N ASP A 42 -15.59 -11.67 1.98
CA ASP A 42 -16.61 -11.43 3.00
C ASP A 42 -16.15 -10.35 4.00
N ALA A 43 -17.08 -9.89 4.82
CA ALA A 43 -16.84 -8.78 5.76
C ALA A 43 -15.70 -9.07 6.74
N ASP A 44 -15.58 -10.30 7.25
CA ASP A 44 -14.57 -10.68 8.24
C ASP A 44 -13.18 -10.75 7.60
N THR A 45 -13.06 -11.36 6.42
CA THR A 45 -11.79 -11.45 5.68
C THR A 45 -11.34 -10.07 5.21
N TYR A 46 -12.26 -9.20 4.81
CA TYR A 46 -11.94 -7.83 4.43
C TYR A 46 -11.49 -6.99 5.65
N ALA A 47 -12.15 -7.14 6.80
CA ALA A 47 -11.72 -6.49 8.04
C ALA A 47 -10.32 -6.96 8.47
N LEU A 48 -10.02 -8.25 8.29
CA LEU A 48 -8.69 -8.80 8.50
C LEU A 48 -7.65 -8.19 7.57
N LEU A 49 -7.92 -8.11 6.26
CA LEU A 49 -7.02 -7.45 5.30
C LEU A 49 -6.73 -6.00 5.68
N ARG A 50 -7.76 -5.24 6.09
CA ARG A 50 -7.59 -3.86 6.56
C ARG A 50 -6.71 -3.79 7.80
N ALA A 51 -6.93 -4.67 8.78
CA ALA A 51 -6.12 -4.71 10.00
C ALA A 51 -4.66 -5.05 9.70
N VAL A 52 -4.41 -6.05 8.86
CA VAL A 52 -3.05 -6.45 8.44
C VAL A 52 -2.36 -5.31 7.68
N ALA A 53 -3.05 -4.68 6.72
CA ALA A 53 -2.52 -3.54 5.97
C ALA A 53 -2.13 -2.37 6.88
N ALA A 54 -2.93 -2.08 7.91
CA ALA A 54 -2.63 -1.03 8.87
C ALA A 54 -1.40 -1.32 9.75
N ARG A 55 -0.97 -2.58 9.88
CA ARG A 55 0.26 -2.98 10.60
C ARG A 55 1.48 -3.05 9.68
N LEU A 56 1.31 -3.54 8.46
CA LEU A 56 2.39 -3.58 7.47
C LEU A 56 2.76 -2.18 6.95
N PHE A 57 1.77 -1.30 6.82
CA PHE A 57 1.94 0.03 6.25
C PHE A 57 1.27 1.10 7.12
N PRO A 58 1.79 1.35 8.34
CA PRO A 58 1.22 2.32 9.26
C PRO A 58 1.38 3.74 8.72
N GLN A 59 0.33 4.56 8.89
CA GLN A 59 0.29 5.96 8.44
C GLN A 59 0.01 6.90 9.62
N PRO A 60 0.90 6.97 10.64
CA PRO A 60 0.62 7.64 11.90
C PRO A 60 0.48 9.16 11.77
N ASP A 61 1.09 9.76 10.75
CA ASP A 61 1.10 11.20 10.53
C ASP A 61 -0.12 11.71 9.74
N ARG A 62 -1.04 10.81 9.35
CA ARG A 62 -2.25 11.15 8.59
C ARG A 62 -3.48 11.16 9.48
N ALA A 63 -4.24 12.26 9.45
CA ALA A 63 -5.56 12.33 10.07
C ALA A 63 -6.55 11.34 9.43
N GLU A 64 -6.48 11.22 8.09
CA GLU A 64 -7.23 10.25 7.29
C GLU A 64 -6.24 9.37 6.53
N PRO A 65 -5.99 8.12 6.98
CA PRO A 65 -5.14 7.17 6.27
C PRO A 65 -5.69 6.86 4.88
N ILE A 66 -4.79 6.66 3.92
CA ILE A 66 -5.13 6.12 2.60
C ILE A 66 -5.55 4.66 2.79
N GLU A 67 -6.81 4.35 2.44
CA GLU A 67 -7.35 2.98 2.50
C GLU A 67 -6.78 2.13 1.36
N LEU A 68 -5.94 1.14 1.70
CA LEU A 68 -5.25 0.29 0.72
C LEU A 68 -6.02 -0.98 0.36
N ALA A 69 -6.75 -1.56 1.31
CA ALA A 69 -7.51 -2.80 1.12
C ALA A 69 -8.57 -2.77 -0.01
N PRO A 70 -9.28 -1.65 -0.28
CA PRO A 70 -10.25 -1.60 -1.37
C PRO A 70 -9.66 -1.97 -2.73
N ALA A 71 -8.44 -1.50 -3.01
CA ALA A 71 -7.81 -1.72 -4.31
C ALA A 71 -7.42 -3.19 -4.52
N ILE A 72 -7.00 -3.89 -3.45
CA ILE A 72 -6.74 -5.32 -3.45
C ILE A 72 -8.04 -6.09 -3.72
N ASP A 73 -9.13 -5.80 -2.99
CA ASP A 73 -10.43 -6.46 -3.18
C ASP A 73 -10.94 -6.30 -4.62
N GLN A 74 -10.92 -5.07 -5.14
CA GLN A 74 -11.34 -4.76 -6.52
C GLN A 74 -10.47 -5.46 -7.57
N ARG A 75 -9.14 -5.50 -7.37
CA ARG A 75 -8.21 -6.18 -8.28
C ARG A 75 -8.51 -7.68 -8.33
N LEU A 76 -8.64 -8.30 -7.16
CA LEU A 76 -8.93 -9.73 -7.03
C LEU A 76 -10.32 -10.04 -7.61
N LEU A 77 -11.33 -9.21 -7.37
CA LEU A 77 -12.65 -9.33 -7.99
C LEU A 77 -12.56 -9.32 -9.52
N ALA A 78 -11.82 -8.36 -10.08
CA ALA A 78 -11.62 -8.22 -11.52
C ALA A 78 -10.74 -9.33 -12.12
N GLY A 79 -10.03 -10.10 -11.29
CA GLY A 79 -9.11 -11.15 -11.74
C GLY A 79 -7.88 -10.59 -12.45
N ARG A 80 -7.46 -9.37 -12.10
CA ARG A 80 -6.26 -8.74 -12.66
C ARG A 80 -5.02 -9.21 -11.91
N ALA A 81 -3.94 -9.47 -12.64
CA ALA A 81 -2.61 -9.80 -12.12
C ALA A 81 -1.56 -8.91 -12.81
N ASP A 82 -0.38 -8.81 -12.22
CA ASP A 82 0.78 -8.07 -12.76
C ASP A 82 1.49 -8.81 -13.91
N GLY A 83 1.11 -10.08 -14.16
CA GLY A 83 1.62 -10.90 -15.24
C GLY A 83 2.74 -11.86 -14.84
N TRP A 84 3.06 -11.95 -13.55
CA TRP A 84 4.05 -12.87 -13.01
C TRP A 84 3.53 -13.51 -11.71
N ARG A 85 4.16 -14.62 -11.29
CA ARG A 85 3.96 -15.24 -9.97
C ARG A 85 5.07 -16.23 -9.71
N TYR A 86 5.50 -16.38 -8.45
CA TYR A 86 6.34 -17.51 -8.03
C TYR A 86 5.68 -18.85 -8.41
N ASP A 87 6.48 -19.80 -8.88
CA ASP A 87 6.02 -21.14 -9.24
C ASP A 87 5.44 -21.91 -8.05
N ALA A 88 5.96 -21.65 -6.85
CA ALA A 88 5.51 -22.19 -5.58
C ALA A 88 4.25 -21.53 -5.00
N MET A 89 3.66 -20.54 -5.67
CA MET A 89 2.47 -19.83 -5.20
C MET A 89 1.21 -20.20 -6.01
N PRO A 90 0.05 -20.36 -5.34
CA PRO A 90 -1.23 -20.52 -6.03
C PRO A 90 -1.70 -19.18 -6.63
N PRO A 91 -2.71 -19.16 -7.52
CA PRO A 91 -3.29 -17.92 -8.05
C PRO A 91 -3.70 -16.92 -6.96
N ASP A 92 -3.57 -15.62 -7.23
CA ASP A 92 -3.68 -14.55 -6.24
C ASP A 92 -4.94 -14.63 -5.38
N ARG A 93 -6.08 -14.95 -5.97
CA ARG A 93 -7.36 -15.12 -5.25
C ARG A 93 -7.28 -16.20 -4.17
N GLU A 94 -6.59 -17.28 -4.46
CA GLU A 94 -6.35 -18.39 -3.54
C GLU A 94 -5.24 -18.06 -2.56
N ALA A 95 -4.13 -17.48 -3.04
CA ALA A 95 -3.01 -17.02 -2.21
C ALA A 95 -3.48 -16.06 -1.10
N TYR A 96 -4.32 -15.08 -1.44
CA TYR A 96 -4.88 -14.14 -0.48
C TYR A 96 -5.82 -14.79 0.54
N ARG A 97 -6.69 -15.71 0.11
CA ARG A 97 -7.58 -16.41 1.06
C ARG A 97 -6.78 -17.30 2.02
N LEU A 98 -5.85 -18.09 1.50
CA LEU A 98 -4.99 -18.96 2.30
C LEU A 98 -4.09 -18.13 3.22
N GLY A 99 -3.49 -17.06 2.70
CA GLY A 99 -2.56 -16.21 3.43
C GLY A 99 -3.21 -15.41 4.55
N LEU A 100 -4.35 -14.76 4.29
CA LEU A 100 -5.12 -14.09 5.34
C LEU A 100 -5.63 -15.10 6.38
N GLY A 101 -6.15 -16.24 5.94
CA GLY A 101 -6.53 -17.32 6.85
C GLY A 101 -5.35 -17.82 7.70
N GLY A 102 -4.15 -17.88 7.13
CA GLY A 102 -2.94 -18.29 7.84
C GLY A 102 -2.47 -17.27 8.88
N ILE A 103 -2.63 -15.97 8.59
CA ILE A 103 -2.40 -14.90 9.59
C ILE A 103 -3.37 -15.06 10.75
N ASN A 104 -4.66 -15.27 10.48
CA ASN A 104 -5.65 -15.42 11.56
C ASN A 104 -5.42 -16.69 12.39
N GLN A 105 -5.08 -17.82 11.76
CA GLN A 105 -4.72 -19.04 12.49
C GLN A 105 -3.43 -18.86 13.32
N THR A 106 -2.47 -18.07 12.84
CA THR A 106 -1.26 -17.74 13.60
C THR A 106 -1.61 -16.92 14.83
N ALA A 107 -2.51 -15.94 14.72
CA ALA A 107 -3.05 -15.20 15.86
C ALA A 107 -3.73 -16.12 16.88
N GLU A 108 -4.57 -17.05 16.41
CA GLU A 108 -5.24 -18.02 17.28
C GLU A 108 -4.27 -18.97 17.98
N ALA A 109 -3.20 -19.39 17.29
CA ALA A 109 -2.17 -20.26 17.85
C ALA A 109 -1.32 -19.57 18.93
N LEU A 110 -0.97 -18.29 18.72
CA LEU A 110 -0.12 -17.53 19.65
C LEU A 110 -0.90 -16.94 20.82
N PHE A 111 -2.14 -16.51 20.59
CA PHE A 111 -2.89 -15.64 21.51
C PHE A 111 -4.34 -16.09 21.77
N HIS A 112 -4.79 -17.20 21.17
CA HIS A 112 -6.16 -17.75 21.32
C HIS A 112 -7.28 -16.76 20.94
N GLN A 113 -6.99 -15.81 20.06
CA GLN A 113 -7.92 -14.80 19.57
C GLN A 113 -7.69 -14.57 18.08
N SER A 114 -8.71 -14.09 17.37
CA SER A 114 -8.56 -13.66 15.98
C SER A 114 -7.66 -12.42 15.90
N PHE A 115 -6.95 -12.27 14.78
CA PHE A 115 -5.99 -11.17 14.59
C PHE A 115 -6.63 -9.79 14.81
N VAL A 116 -7.87 -9.60 14.33
CA VAL A 116 -8.59 -8.32 14.43
C VAL A 116 -8.95 -7.97 15.88
N SER A 117 -9.08 -8.97 16.76
CA SER A 117 -9.37 -8.76 18.19
C SER A 117 -8.14 -8.53 19.06
N LEU A 118 -6.92 -8.71 18.50
CA LEU A 118 -5.69 -8.53 19.24
C LEU A 118 -5.36 -7.05 19.50
N PRO A 119 -4.72 -6.74 20.65
CA PRO A 119 -4.02 -5.47 20.82
C PRO A 119 -2.94 -5.26 19.75
N ALA A 120 -2.63 -4.00 19.44
CA ALA A 120 -1.68 -3.65 18.38
C ALA A 120 -0.32 -4.36 18.52
N ALA A 121 0.25 -4.45 19.72
CA ALA A 121 1.52 -5.13 19.94
C ALA A 121 1.48 -6.64 19.63
N ASP A 122 0.34 -7.29 19.87
CA ASP A 122 0.16 -8.71 19.58
C ASP A 122 -0.10 -8.92 18.07
N GLN A 123 -0.78 -7.97 17.40
CA GLN A 123 -0.87 -7.96 15.94
C GLN A 123 0.52 -7.84 15.29
N ASP A 124 1.36 -6.93 15.81
CA ASP A 124 2.73 -6.75 15.35
C ASP A 124 3.55 -8.04 15.53
N ALA A 125 3.36 -8.75 16.64
CA ALA A 125 4.01 -10.03 16.89
C ALA A 125 3.61 -11.12 15.87
N VAL A 126 2.32 -11.17 15.47
CA VAL A 126 1.86 -12.09 14.42
C VAL A 126 2.47 -11.73 13.07
N VAL A 127 2.47 -10.44 12.70
CA VAL A 127 3.07 -9.96 11.44
C VAL A 127 4.57 -10.23 11.42
N GLN A 128 5.26 -10.04 12.55
CA GLN A 128 6.68 -10.35 12.68
C GLN A 128 6.96 -11.84 12.53
N ALA A 129 6.14 -12.72 13.14
CA ALA A 129 6.28 -14.16 12.96
C ALA A 129 6.10 -14.57 11.49
N LEU A 130 5.19 -13.93 10.75
CA LEU A 130 5.03 -14.14 9.31
C LEU A 130 6.27 -13.67 8.52
N ALA A 131 6.78 -12.47 8.83
CA ALA A 131 7.98 -11.92 8.19
C ALA A 131 9.23 -12.79 8.42
N ASP A 132 9.35 -13.39 9.61
CA ASP A 132 10.46 -14.27 9.99
C ASP A 132 10.32 -15.71 9.45
N GLY A 133 9.21 -16.03 8.78
CA GLY A 133 8.94 -17.38 8.28
C GLY A 133 8.62 -18.38 9.40
N GLN A 134 8.13 -17.91 10.55
CA GLN A 134 7.85 -18.69 11.76
C GLN A 134 6.36 -18.74 12.11
N ALA A 135 5.48 -18.19 11.26
CA ALA A 135 4.05 -18.22 11.48
C ALA A 135 3.52 -19.66 11.47
N GLN A 136 2.54 -19.94 12.35
CA GLN A 136 1.97 -21.27 12.55
C GLN A 136 0.54 -21.33 12.01
N SER A 137 0.35 -22.12 10.95
CA SER A 137 -0.95 -22.36 10.35
C SER A 137 -0.88 -23.61 9.47
N THR A 138 -1.99 -24.33 9.33
CA THR A 138 -2.10 -25.40 8.34
C THR A 138 -2.09 -24.87 6.91
N ASN A 139 -2.55 -23.64 6.68
CA ASN A 139 -2.60 -23.02 5.35
C ASN A 139 -1.20 -22.81 4.76
N TRP A 140 -0.17 -22.66 5.60
CA TRP A 140 1.22 -22.51 5.14
C TRP A 140 1.78 -23.75 4.44
N ALA A 141 1.06 -24.88 4.47
CA ALA A 141 1.36 -26.04 3.64
C ALA A 141 0.92 -25.86 2.17
N GLU A 142 -0.03 -24.97 1.90
CA GLU A 142 -0.63 -24.73 0.58
C GLU A 142 -0.16 -23.40 -0.05
N VAL A 143 0.26 -22.45 0.78
CA VAL A 143 0.83 -21.17 0.35
C VAL A 143 2.13 -20.88 1.10
N SER A 144 3.17 -20.44 0.39
CA SER A 144 4.43 -20.04 1.01
C SER A 144 4.21 -18.78 1.84
N GLN A 145 4.38 -18.89 3.16
CA GLN A 145 4.21 -17.74 4.06
C GLN A 145 5.18 -16.59 3.73
N LYS A 146 6.42 -16.92 3.34
CA LYS A 146 7.44 -15.96 2.92
C LYS A 146 7.00 -15.20 1.68
N TYR A 147 6.63 -15.91 0.62
CA TYR A 147 6.25 -15.27 -0.63
C TYR A 147 4.91 -14.53 -0.48
N PHE A 148 3.97 -15.05 0.29
CA PHE A 148 2.75 -14.32 0.60
C PHE A 148 3.04 -12.98 1.31
N PHE A 149 3.95 -12.97 2.29
CA PHE A 149 4.36 -11.74 2.96
C PHE A 149 5.01 -10.75 1.99
N GLU A 150 5.94 -11.21 1.15
CA GLU A 150 6.61 -10.37 0.15
C GLU A 150 5.60 -9.77 -0.85
N GLU A 151 4.70 -10.57 -1.40
CA GLU A 151 3.66 -10.14 -2.35
C GLU A 151 2.70 -9.13 -1.71
N LEU A 152 2.22 -9.40 -0.49
CA LEU A 152 1.32 -8.49 0.22
C LEU A 152 2.00 -7.15 0.53
N LEU A 153 3.24 -7.17 1.02
CA LEU A 153 3.98 -5.95 1.32
C LEU A 153 4.30 -5.14 0.06
N ALA A 154 4.68 -5.81 -1.03
CA ALA A 154 4.93 -5.17 -2.31
C ALA A 154 3.65 -4.50 -2.85
N GLU A 155 2.52 -5.24 -2.89
CA GLU A 155 1.25 -4.72 -3.38
C GLU A 155 0.76 -3.52 -2.54
N LEU A 156 0.84 -3.60 -1.20
CA LEU A 156 0.48 -2.47 -0.32
C LEU A 156 1.37 -1.25 -0.57
N THR A 157 2.68 -1.45 -0.79
CA THR A 157 3.63 -0.38 -1.07
C THR A 157 3.34 0.30 -2.40
N GLU A 158 3.07 -0.50 -3.44
CA GLU A 158 2.68 0.01 -4.76
C GLU A 158 1.38 0.81 -4.70
N LEU A 159 0.36 0.28 -4.02
CA LEU A 159 -0.93 0.95 -3.84
C LEU A 159 -0.77 2.27 -3.09
N TYR A 160 0.08 2.32 -2.07
CA TYR A 160 0.35 3.53 -1.31
C TYR A 160 1.00 4.60 -2.20
N TYR A 161 2.14 4.29 -2.83
CA TYR A 161 2.88 5.27 -3.65
C TYR A 161 2.23 5.58 -5.01
N ALA A 162 1.22 4.80 -5.43
CA ALA A 162 0.34 5.17 -6.54
C ALA A 162 -0.64 6.30 -6.17
N HIS A 163 -0.82 6.61 -4.88
CA HIS A 163 -1.75 7.62 -4.40
C HIS A 163 -1.13 9.03 -4.40
N PRO A 164 -1.81 10.07 -4.92
CA PRO A 164 -1.24 11.42 -4.99
C PRO A 164 -0.82 12.00 -3.64
N LEU A 165 -1.56 11.68 -2.57
CA LEU A 165 -1.19 12.11 -1.22
C LEU A 165 0.14 11.51 -0.74
N ALA A 166 0.49 10.28 -1.14
CA ALA A 166 1.77 9.65 -0.78
C ALA A 166 2.91 10.20 -1.65
N GLN A 167 2.63 10.45 -2.94
CA GLN A 167 3.59 11.08 -3.85
C GLN A 167 4.01 12.47 -3.35
N GLU A 168 3.07 13.21 -2.75
CA GLU A 168 3.32 14.50 -2.12
C GLU A 168 4.33 14.42 -0.97
N GLU A 169 4.28 13.37 -0.14
CA GLU A 169 5.21 13.19 0.99
C GLU A 169 6.67 13.11 0.54
N ILE A 170 6.91 12.48 -0.60
CA ILE A 170 8.25 12.25 -1.14
C ILE A 170 8.62 13.25 -2.25
N GLY A 171 7.74 14.21 -2.57
CA GLY A 171 7.95 15.18 -3.65
C GLY A 171 8.00 14.55 -5.03
N TYR A 172 7.35 13.40 -5.21
CA TYR A 172 7.36 12.68 -6.48
C TYR A 172 6.49 13.40 -7.51
N VAL A 173 7.10 13.79 -8.63
CA VAL A 173 6.40 14.49 -9.72
C VAL A 173 6.41 13.74 -11.05
N GLY A 174 6.75 12.45 -11.05
CA GLY A 174 6.81 11.64 -12.28
C GLY A 174 5.47 11.55 -13.02
N MET A 175 4.36 11.90 -12.36
CA MET A 175 3.03 12.10 -12.97
C MET A 175 2.96 13.26 -13.98
N ALA A 176 3.88 14.22 -13.92
CA ALA A 176 4.02 15.31 -14.89
C ALA A 176 4.65 14.78 -16.19
N ASP A 177 3.92 13.91 -16.87
CA ASP A 177 4.34 13.11 -18.03
C ASP A 177 4.41 13.89 -19.35
N GLN A 178 4.09 15.19 -19.36
CA GLN A 178 4.24 16.05 -20.53
C GLN A 178 4.66 17.50 -20.17
N PRO A 179 5.53 18.16 -20.97
CA PRO A 179 6.39 17.55 -21.97
C PRO A 179 7.33 16.53 -21.34
N GLY A 180 7.98 15.70 -22.17
CA GLY A 180 8.96 14.73 -21.68
C GLY A 180 10.13 15.40 -20.95
N TRP A 181 10.69 14.71 -19.96
CA TRP A 181 11.82 15.16 -19.15
C TRP A 181 13.06 15.45 -20.03
N GLN A 182 13.62 16.66 -19.90
CA GLN A 182 14.79 17.16 -20.64
C GLN A 182 16.05 17.23 -19.76
N ARG A 183 15.88 17.49 -18.47
CA ARG A 183 16.96 17.53 -17.47
C ARG A 183 17.24 16.12 -16.97
N LEU A 184 18.29 15.50 -17.48
CA LEU A 184 18.66 14.10 -17.20
C LEU A 184 19.95 13.98 -16.37
N GLY A 185 20.59 15.11 -16.04
CA GLY A 185 21.78 15.13 -15.19
C GLY A 185 21.47 14.83 -13.73
N LEU A 186 22.49 14.39 -12.99
CA LEU A 186 22.36 14.14 -11.55
C LEU A 186 22.01 15.44 -10.81
N ASN A 187 20.95 15.39 -10.00
CA ASN A 187 20.41 16.53 -9.24
C ASN A 187 19.96 17.72 -10.11
N GLU A 188 19.78 17.53 -11.41
CA GLU A 188 19.04 18.51 -12.21
C GLU A 188 17.54 18.34 -11.96
N ARG A 189 16.82 19.46 -11.88
CA ARG A 189 15.38 19.50 -11.66
C ARG A 189 14.73 20.33 -12.75
N GLU A 190 13.64 19.88 -13.34
CA GLU A 190 12.79 20.69 -14.22
C GLU A 190 12.18 21.88 -13.47
N ASP A 191 11.77 22.92 -14.20
CA ASP A 191 11.16 24.10 -13.57
C ASP A 191 9.80 23.79 -12.92
N ARG A 192 9.17 22.68 -13.32
CA ARG A 192 7.93 22.14 -12.74
C ARG A 192 8.15 21.29 -11.49
N GLU A 193 9.40 20.95 -11.16
CA GLU A 193 9.70 20.20 -9.94
C GLU A 193 9.64 21.12 -8.72
N PRO A 194 9.01 20.69 -7.62
CA PRO A 194 8.92 21.49 -6.42
C PRO A 194 10.31 21.68 -5.79
N PRO A 195 10.61 22.87 -5.27
CA PRO A 195 11.81 23.06 -4.49
C PRO A 195 11.69 22.28 -3.18
N GLU A 196 12.70 21.47 -2.90
CA GLU A 196 12.88 20.84 -1.61
C GLU A 196 12.99 21.89 -0.50
N GLN A 197 12.19 21.75 0.56
CA GLN A 197 12.37 22.55 1.76
C GLN A 197 13.25 21.78 2.74
N LEU A 198 14.44 22.32 2.98
CA LEU A 198 15.27 21.86 4.09
C LEU A 198 14.55 22.22 5.38
N SER A 199 14.36 21.23 6.25
CA SER A 199 13.94 21.51 7.63
C SER A 199 15.02 22.39 8.25
N ASN A 200 14.68 23.64 8.58
CA ASN A 200 15.53 24.45 9.45
C ASN A 200 15.61 23.70 10.78
N GLY A 201 16.71 22.97 10.99
CA GLY A 201 17.00 22.38 12.28
C GLY A 201 16.88 23.47 13.33
N VAL A 202 16.02 23.28 14.31
CA VAL A 202 16.04 24.07 15.53
C VAL A 202 17.43 23.84 16.11
N ALA A 203 18.30 24.85 16.03
CA ALA A 203 19.54 24.85 16.79
C ALA A 203 19.14 24.79 18.27
N GLU A 204 19.50 23.68 18.93
CA GLU A 204 19.50 23.58 20.40
C GLU A 204 20.35 24.69 21.04
#